data_AF-A0A9P8F8C0-F1
#
_entry.id   AF-A0A9P8F8C0-F1
#
_cell.length_a   1.000
_cell.length_b   1.000
_cell.length_c   1.000
_cell.angle_alpha   90.00
_cell.angle_beta   90.00
_cell.angle_gamma   90.00
#
_symmetry.space_group_name_H-M   'P 1'
#
loop_
_entity.id
_entity.type
_entity.pdbx_description
1 polymer ?
#
loop_
_entity_poly.entity_id
_entity_poly.type
_entity_poly.pdbx_seq_one_letter_code
_entity_poly.pdbx_strand_id
1 'polypeptide(L)'
;MDLSGIAVSDQSPIMAGQNYAYCTLITRSSYLAGVLILAHTLAKYKSAYPLIVLYTDTLPASSVRALELEAPHSNLILHRVDALLPRENVHVHLIAERFADTWTKLRVFELYKLDNYDKICYLDADMILRKNMDHIFDKQLPADDWIAANHACVCNLDKDPWAPEDWTKENCAYTA
;
A
#
# COMPACT_ATOMS: atom_id res chain seq x y z
N MET A 1 -43.35 30.53 1.22
CA MET A 1 -42.07 30.92 1.83
C MET A 1 -41.14 29.73 1.69
N ASP A 2 -40.07 29.99 0.95
CA ASP A 2 -38.96 29.11 0.62
C ASP A 2 -38.07 28.91 1.85
N LEU A 3 -37.61 27.67 2.07
CA LEU A 3 -36.48 27.32 2.94
C LEU A 3 -35.69 26.19 2.26
N SER A 4 -35.15 26.50 1.09
CA SER A 4 -33.96 25.87 0.55
C SER A 4 -32.72 26.21 1.41
N GLY A 5 -31.82 25.23 1.55
CA GLY A 5 -30.52 25.37 2.23
C GLY A 5 -30.53 24.72 3.62
N ILE A 6 -29.67 23.77 3.97
CA ILE A 6 -28.28 23.59 3.59
C ILE A 6 -27.95 22.09 3.67
N ALA A 7 -27.61 21.49 2.53
CA ALA A 7 -26.79 20.29 2.50
C ALA A 7 -25.34 20.77 2.34
N VAL A 8 -24.48 20.51 3.32
CA VAL A 8 -23.02 20.60 3.14
C VAL A 8 -22.50 19.17 3.12
N SER A 9 -22.33 18.68 1.90
CA SER A 9 -21.49 17.54 1.60
C SER A 9 -20.04 17.95 1.83
N ASP A 10 -19.40 17.41 2.86
CA ASP A 10 -17.94 17.37 2.94
C ASP A 10 -17.44 16.27 1.99
N GLN A 11 -17.43 16.60 0.70
CA GLN A 11 -16.69 15.88 -0.31
C GLN A 11 -15.70 16.87 -0.89
N SER A 12 -14.45 16.81 -0.40
CA SER A 12 -13.32 17.40 -1.09
C SER A 12 -13.39 16.96 -2.56
N PRO A 13 -13.49 17.89 -3.52
CA PRO A 13 -13.55 17.50 -4.92
C PRO A 13 -12.24 16.79 -5.26
N ILE A 14 -12.33 15.59 -5.82
CA ILE A 14 -11.20 14.98 -6.53
C ILE A 14 -10.82 16.02 -7.60
N MET A 15 -9.68 16.68 -7.40
CA MET A 15 -9.18 17.67 -8.33
C MET A 15 -8.95 16.96 -9.66
N ALA A 16 -9.79 17.26 -10.66
CA ALA A 16 -9.66 16.69 -11.99
C ALA A 16 -8.25 17.01 -12.52
N GLY A 17 -7.40 15.98 -12.62
CA GLY A 17 -6.04 16.09 -13.11
C GLY A 17 -4.94 15.49 -12.22
N GLN A 18 -5.24 15.02 -11.01
CA GLN A 18 -4.27 14.29 -10.18
C GLN A 18 -4.61 12.79 -10.17
N ASN A 19 -3.69 11.97 -10.67
CA ASN A 19 -3.86 10.53 -10.70
C ASN A 19 -3.02 9.86 -9.61
N TYR A 20 -3.65 9.51 -8.49
CA TYR A 20 -3.00 8.88 -7.35
C TYR A 20 -3.55 7.49 -7.09
N ALA A 21 -2.73 6.62 -6.50
CA ALA A 21 -3.15 5.29 -6.10
C ALA A 21 -2.44 4.79 -4.85
N TYR A 22 -3.15 3.94 -4.11
CA TYR A 22 -2.50 2.99 -3.22
C TYR A 22 -2.05 1.78 -4.03
N CYS A 23 -0.97 1.14 -3.61
CA CYS A 23 -0.46 -0.06 -4.26
C CYS A 23 -0.11 -1.12 -3.23
N THR A 24 -0.34 -2.39 -3.55
CA THR A 24 0.16 -3.53 -2.79
C THR A 24 0.59 -4.66 -3.71
N LEU A 25 1.33 -5.64 -3.19
CA LEU A 25 1.76 -6.83 -3.91
C LEU A 25 1.30 -8.09 -3.18
N ILE A 26 0.77 -9.05 -3.94
CA ILE A 26 0.44 -10.39 -3.46
C ILE A 26 1.06 -11.45 -4.38
N THR A 27 1.98 -12.24 -3.82
CA THR A 27 2.61 -13.39 -4.52
C THR A 27 2.23 -14.74 -3.92
N ARG A 28 1.51 -14.74 -2.78
CA ARG A 28 1.12 -15.95 -2.03
C ARG A 28 -0.30 -15.84 -1.49
N SER A 29 -1.04 -16.95 -1.54
CA SER A 29 -2.42 -17.03 -1.04
C SER A 29 -2.56 -16.74 0.46
N SER A 30 -1.50 -16.92 1.26
CA SER A 30 -1.52 -16.61 2.69
C SER A 30 -1.78 -15.13 2.99
N TYR A 31 -1.49 -14.24 2.04
CA TYR A 31 -1.75 -12.80 2.16
C TYR A 31 -3.09 -12.37 1.58
N LEU A 32 -3.88 -13.28 0.98
CA LEU A 32 -5.16 -12.95 0.34
C LEU A 32 -6.12 -12.27 1.32
N ALA A 33 -6.26 -12.81 2.53
CA ALA A 33 -7.11 -12.21 3.55
C ALA A 33 -6.66 -10.77 3.89
N GLY A 34 -5.35 -10.53 3.94
CA GLY A 34 -4.80 -9.20 4.18
C GLY A 34 -5.19 -8.21 3.08
N VAL A 35 -5.00 -8.58 1.81
CA VAL A 35 -5.38 -7.71 0.67
C VAL A 35 -6.87 -7.40 0.65
N LEU A 36 -7.73 -8.39 0.93
CA LEU A 36 -9.17 -8.18 1.00
C LEU A 36 -9.55 -7.22 2.15
N ILE A 37 -8.92 -7.37 3.32
CA ILE A 37 -9.13 -6.45 4.45
C ILE A 37 -8.59 -5.05 4.13
N LEU A 38 -7.45 -4.95 3.46
CA LEU A 38 -6.88 -3.67 3.03
C LEU A 38 -7.82 -2.94 2.07
N ALA A 39 -8.30 -3.63 1.02
CA ALA A 39 -9.28 -3.09 0.07
C ALA A 39 -10.57 -2.67 0.78
N HIS A 40 -11.10 -3.53 1.65
CA HIS A 40 -12.29 -3.24 2.45
C HIS A 40 -12.09 -2.00 3.34
N THR A 41 -10.95 -1.87 4.03
CA THR A 41 -10.70 -0.74 4.93
C THR A 41 -10.53 0.57 4.17
N LEU A 42 -9.85 0.57 3.01
CA LEU A 42 -9.80 1.74 2.12
C LEU A 42 -11.20 2.20 1.71
N ALA A 43 -12.06 1.27 1.26
CA ALA A 43 -13.43 1.57 0.89
C ALA A 43 -14.27 2.06 2.08
N LYS A 44 -14.19 1.37 3.23
CA LYS A 44 -14.87 1.73 4.47
C LYS A 44 -14.53 3.14 4.94
N TYR A 45 -13.27 3.54 4.82
CA TYR A 45 -12.79 4.87 5.15
C TYR A 45 -12.84 5.85 3.98
N LYS A 46 -13.56 5.49 2.91
CA LYS A 46 -13.90 6.36 1.78
C LYS A 46 -12.68 6.96 1.10
N SER A 47 -11.64 6.15 0.89
CA SER A 47 -10.52 6.54 0.02
C SER A 47 -11.06 6.97 -1.35
N ALA A 48 -10.61 8.13 -1.84
CA ALA A 48 -10.91 8.58 -3.19
C ALA A 48 -10.11 7.78 -4.25
N TYR A 49 -8.99 7.19 -3.84
CA TYR A 49 -8.00 6.58 -4.74
C TYR A 49 -8.11 5.06 -4.78
N PRO A 50 -7.82 4.43 -5.93
CA PRO A 50 -7.86 2.99 -6.08
C PRO A 50 -6.73 2.29 -5.32
N LEU A 51 -6.92 1.01 -5.05
CA LEU A 51 -5.88 0.08 -4.64
C LEU A 51 -5.45 -0.76 -5.84
N ILE A 52 -4.24 -0.50 -6.35
CA ILE A 52 -3.62 -1.35 -7.36
C ILE A 52 -3.02 -2.58 -6.67
N VAL A 53 -3.52 -3.76 -7.03
CA VAL A 53 -3.02 -5.04 -6.51
C VAL A 53 -2.13 -5.66 -7.56
N LEU A 54 -0.83 -5.54 -7.35
CA LEU A 54 0.18 -6.25 -8.12
C LEU A 54 0.13 -7.73 -7.76
N TYR A 55 0.18 -8.59 -8.78
CA TYR A 55 0.30 -10.03 -8.58
C TYR A 55 1.15 -10.68 -9.66
N THR A 56 1.72 -11.83 -9.34
CA THR A 56 2.55 -12.64 -10.24
C THR A 56 1.81 -13.93 -10.63
N ASP A 57 2.27 -14.59 -11.69
CA ASP A 57 1.70 -15.88 -12.13
C ASP A 57 1.89 -17.01 -11.11
N THR A 58 2.73 -16.80 -10.08
CA THR A 58 2.89 -17.73 -8.96
C THR A 58 1.67 -17.73 -8.03
N LEU A 59 0.81 -16.71 -8.09
CA LEU A 59 -0.40 -16.65 -7.29
C LEU A 59 -1.44 -17.64 -7.84
N PRO A 60 -1.97 -18.58 -7.03
CA PRO A 60 -2.96 -19.54 -7.50
C PRO A 60 -4.19 -18.88 -8.12
N ALA A 61 -4.71 -19.47 -9.19
CA ALA A 61 -5.89 -18.95 -9.91
C ALA A 61 -7.11 -18.74 -9.00
N SER A 62 -7.28 -19.56 -7.95
CA SER A 62 -8.34 -19.37 -6.96
C SER A 62 -8.20 -18.07 -6.15
N SER A 63 -6.96 -17.66 -5.85
CA SER A 63 -6.67 -16.39 -5.15
C SER A 63 -6.88 -15.19 -6.07
N VAL A 64 -6.44 -15.29 -7.34
CA VAL A 64 -6.74 -14.27 -8.36
C VAL A 64 -8.26 -14.12 -8.52
N ARG A 65 -8.99 -15.23 -8.63
CA ARG A 65 -10.45 -15.24 -8.74
C ARG A 65 -11.14 -14.58 -7.56
N ALA A 66 -10.66 -14.79 -6.33
CA ALA A 66 -11.21 -14.13 -5.16
C ALA A 66 -11.04 -12.61 -5.24
N LEU A 67 -9.89 -12.12 -5.71
CA LEU A 67 -9.65 -10.69 -5.90
C LEU A 67 -10.51 -10.11 -7.02
N GLU A 68 -10.71 -10.83 -8.12
CA GLU A 68 -11.62 -10.42 -9.21
C GLU A 68 -13.06 -10.25 -8.72
N LEU A 69 -13.51 -11.12 -7.81
CA LEU A 69 -14.84 -11.03 -7.20
C LEU A 69 -14.95 -9.87 -6.23
N GLU A 70 -13.86 -9.48 -5.55
CA GLU A 70 -13.82 -8.32 -4.64
C GLU A 70 -13.74 -6.98 -5.39
N ALA A 71 -13.08 -6.95 -6.57
CA ALA A 71 -12.89 -5.75 -7.37
C ALA A 71 -14.17 -4.91 -7.60
N PRO A 72 -15.35 -5.46 -7.97
CA PRO A 72 -16.56 -4.67 -8.15
C PRO A 72 -17.19 -4.15 -6.83
N HIS A 73 -16.75 -4.65 -5.68
CA HIS A 73 -17.26 -4.25 -4.35
C HIS A 73 -16.35 -3.26 -3.64
N SER A 74 -15.15 -3.03 -4.18
CA SER A 74 -14.13 -2.12 -3.66
C SER A 74 -13.60 -1.24 -4.80
N ASN A 75 -12.63 -0.36 -4.52
CA ASN A 75 -11.92 0.38 -5.57
C ASN A 75 -10.59 -0.33 -5.91
N LEU A 76 -10.64 -1.66 -6.02
CA LEU A 76 -9.47 -2.51 -6.26
C LEU A 76 -9.29 -2.75 -7.76
N ILE A 77 -8.04 -2.63 -8.22
CA ILE A 77 -7.65 -2.88 -9.61
C ILE A 77 -6.54 -3.92 -9.63
N LEU A 78 -6.76 -5.04 -10.31
CA LEU A 78 -5.74 -6.08 -10.46
C LEU A 78 -4.76 -5.73 -11.57
N HIS A 79 -3.48 -5.88 -11.29
CA HIS A 79 -2.43 -5.67 -12.28
C HIS A 79 -1.37 -6.78 -12.21
N ARG A 80 -1.29 -7.59 -13.27
CA ARG A 80 -0.32 -8.67 -13.38
C ARG A 80 1.07 -8.12 -13.70
N VAL A 81 2.08 -8.55 -12.96
CA VAL A 81 3.50 -8.20 -13.17
C VAL A 81 4.37 -9.44 -13.23
N ASP A 82 5.50 -9.33 -13.92
CA ASP A 82 6.53 -10.36 -13.84
C ASP A 82 7.24 -10.29 -12.48
N ALA A 83 7.60 -11.45 -11.93
CA ALA A 83 8.47 -11.50 -10.77
C ALA A 83 9.76 -10.71 -11.04
N LEU A 84 10.24 -9.97 -10.04
CA LEU A 84 11.56 -9.36 -10.09
C LEU A 84 12.44 -10.09 -9.10
N LEU A 85 13.48 -10.75 -9.61
CA LEU A 85 14.46 -11.47 -8.81
C LEU A 85 15.85 -10.80 -8.97
N PRO A 86 16.72 -10.89 -7.96
CA PRO A 86 18.13 -10.55 -8.11
C PRO A 86 18.75 -11.27 -9.31
N ARG A 87 19.75 -10.64 -9.92
CA ARG A 87 20.56 -11.30 -10.95
C ARG A 87 21.22 -12.55 -10.36
N GLU A 88 21.40 -13.59 -11.17
CA GLU A 88 21.94 -14.89 -10.73
C GLU A 88 23.29 -14.77 -10.00
N ASN A 89 24.10 -13.77 -10.36
CA ASN A 89 25.41 -13.52 -9.76
C ASN A 89 25.37 -12.69 -8.46
N VAL A 90 24.19 -12.33 -7.96
CA VAL A 90 24.01 -11.59 -6.72
C VAL A 90 23.58 -12.55 -5.62
N HIS A 91 24.49 -12.85 -4.69
CA HIS A 91 24.16 -13.63 -3.50
C HIS A 91 23.33 -12.77 -2.53
N VAL A 92 22.04 -13.09 -2.40
CA VAL A 92 21.17 -12.45 -1.43
C VAL A 92 21.06 -13.35 -0.20
N HIS A 93 21.54 -12.86 0.95
CA HIS A 93 21.27 -13.49 2.24
C HIS A 93 19.83 -13.18 2.64
N LEU A 94 18.91 -14.10 2.32
CA LEU A 94 17.52 -14.00 2.75
C LEU A 94 17.42 -14.36 4.24
N ILE A 95 16.92 -13.42 5.04
CA ILE A 95 16.66 -13.63 6.47
C ILE A 95 15.55 -14.70 6.68
N ALA A 96 14.64 -14.82 5.70
CA ALA A 96 13.61 -15.86 5.65
C ALA A 96 13.16 -16.11 4.20
N GLU A 97 12.74 -17.34 3.89
CA GLU A 97 12.29 -17.76 2.55
C GLU A 97 11.12 -16.92 2.02
N ARG A 98 10.22 -16.46 2.93
CA ARG A 98 9.10 -15.58 2.57
C ARG A 98 9.54 -14.26 1.93
N PHE A 99 10.80 -13.85 2.09
CA PHE A 99 11.32 -12.62 1.52
C PHE A 99 11.90 -12.78 0.12
N ALA A 100 11.91 -13.98 -0.46
CA ALA A 100 12.42 -14.24 -1.81
C ALA A 100 11.77 -13.32 -2.86
N ASP A 101 10.46 -13.08 -2.73
CA ASP A 101 9.69 -12.31 -3.71
C ASP A 101 9.72 -10.79 -3.46
N THR A 102 10.41 -10.33 -2.39
CA THR A 102 10.36 -8.92 -1.94
C THR A 102 10.85 -7.94 -3.00
N TRP A 103 11.79 -8.37 -3.85
CA TRP A 103 12.27 -7.56 -4.97
C TRP A 103 11.15 -7.19 -5.94
N THR A 104 10.13 -8.04 -6.09
CA THR A 104 8.95 -7.77 -6.92
C THR A 104 8.18 -6.53 -6.46
N LYS A 105 8.33 -6.08 -5.20
CA LYS A 105 7.73 -4.81 -4.75
C LYS A 105 8.20 -3.62 -5.58
N LEU A 106 9.41 -3.66 -6.14
CA LEU A 106 9.96 -2.60 -7.00
C LEU A 106 9.18 -2.43 -8.32
N ARG A 107 8.32 -3.39 -8.70
CA ARG A 107 7.39 -3.23 -9.82
C ARG A 107 6.40 -2.08 -9.62
N VAL A 108 6.25 -1.56 -8.40
CA VAL A 108 5.51 -0.31 -8.14
C VAL A 108 6.00 0.85 -9.01
N PHE A 109 7.31 0.91 -9.32
CA PHE A 109 7.89 1.93 -10.19
C PHE A 109 7.52 1.77 -11.67
N GLU A 110 6.79 0.74 -12.07
CA GLU A 110 6.29 0.57 -13.44
C GLU A 110 4.88 1.14 -13.60
N LEU A 111 4.20 1.46 -12.50
CA LEU A 111 2.82 1.95 -12.53
C LEU A 111 2.66 3.29 -13.25
N TYR A 112 3.72 4.11 -13.38
CA TYR A 112 3.67 5.31 -14.22
C TYR A 112 3.27 4.99 -15.68
N LYS A 113 3.54 3.77 -16.16
CA LYS A 113 3.21 3.34 -17.52
C LYS A 113 1.73 2.97 -17.71
N LEU A 114 0.97 2.77 -16.64
CA LEU A 114 -0.42 2.32 -16.72
C LEU A 114 -1.36 3.49 -16.95
N ASP A 115 -1.54 4.33 -15.94
CA ASP A 115 -2.50 5.44 -15.99
C ASP A 115 -1.81 6.80 -15.82
N ASN A 116 -0.48 6.87 -15.90
CA ASN A 116 0.32 8.05 -15.56
C ASN A 116 0.06 8.52 -14.12
N TYR A 117 0.18 7.60 -13.15
CA TYR A 117 0.08 7.96 -11.74
C TYR A 117 1.17 8.96 -11.35
N ASP A 118 0.75 10.08 -10.77
CA ASP A 118 1.62 11.16 -10.30
C ASP A 118 2.27 10.82 -8.95
N LYS A 119 1.52 10.14 -8.07
CA LYS A 119 1.98 9.67 -6.76
C LYS A 119 1.37 8.32 -6.43
N ILE A 120 2.19 7.45 -5.86
CA ILE A 120 1.76 6.12 -5.42
C ILE A 120 2.18 5.94 -3.96
N CYS A 121 1.25 5.47 -3.13
CA CYS A 121 1.55 5.03 -1.77
C CYS A 121 1.55 3.51 -1.72
N TYR A 122 2.72 2.92 -1.49
CA TYR A 122 2.83 1.47 -1.31
C TYR A 122 2.44 1.07 0.12
N LEU A 123 1.54 0.10 0.23
CA LEU A 123 1.09 -0.49 1.49
C LEU A 123 1.36 -2.00 1.45
N ASP A 124 1.91 -2.55 2.53
CA ASP A 124 2.07 -3.99 2.66
C ASP A 124 0.70 -4.69 2.75
N ALA A 125 0.62 -5.90 2.21
CA ALA A 125 -0.62 -6.65 2.06
C ALA A 125 -1.28 -7.02 3.40
N ASP A 126 -0.53 -7.00 4.50
CA ASP A 126 -0.99 -7.28 5.86
C ASP A 126 -1.27 -6.01 6.69
N MET A 127 -1.39 -4.86 6.04
CA MET A 127 -1.83 -3.61 6.67
C MET A 127 -3.36 -3.46 6.71
N ILE A 128 -3.85 -2.67 7.68
CA ILE A 128 -5.23 -2.20 7.73
C ILE A 128 -5.26 -0.68 7.91
N LEU A 129 -6.23 -0.01 7.29
CA LEU A 129 -6.50 1.38 7.62
C LEU A 129 -7.49 1.48 8.78
N ARG A 130 -7.33 2.52 9.60
CA ARG A 130 -8.26 2.84 10.72
C ARG A 130 -8.96 4.19 10.56
N LYS A 131 -8.59 4.96 9.53
CA LYS A 131 -9.14 6.26 9.13
C LYS A 131 -8.77 6.51 7.67
N ASN A 132 -9.41 7.49 7.03
CA ASN A 132 -9.00 7.93 5.70
C ASN A 132 -7.56 8.48 5.77
N MET A 133 -6.72 8.10 4.80
CA MET A 133 -5.30 8.47 4.75
C MET A 133 -4.94 9.30 3.52
N ASP A 134 -5.91 9.77 2.73
CA ASP A 134 -5.69 10.40 1.43
C ASP A 134 -4.85 11.69 1.52
N HIS A 135 -4.87 12.35 2.67
CA HIS A 135 -4.00 13.49 2.98
C HIS A 135 -2.49 13.22 2.86
N ILE A 136 -2.05 11.96 2.73
CA ILE A 136 -0.66 11.65 2.41
C ILE A 136 -0.27 12.14 1.02
N PHE A 137 -1.21 12.18 0.07
CA PHE A 137 -0.94 12.61 -1.29
C PHE A 137 -0.77 14.12 -1.40
N ASP A 138 -1.27 14.87 -0.41
CA ASP A 138 -1.06 16.32 -0.28
C ASP A 138 0.38 16.67 0.16
N LYS A 139 1.16 15.69 0.62
CA LYS A 139 2.54 15.92 1.05
C LYS A 139 3.40 16.29 -0.16
N GLN A 140 4.04 17.45 -0.06
CA GLN A 140 5.01 17.92 -1.05
C GLN A 140 6.35 17.24 -0.79
N LEU A 141 6.94 16.70 -1.85
CA LEU A 141 8.30 16.18 -1.82
C LEU A 141 9.26 17.27 -2.30
N PRO A 142 10.53 17.25 -1.86
CA PRO A 142 11.51 18.24 -2.30
C PRO A 142 11.77 18.24 -3.82
N ALA A 143 11.62 17.07 -4.47
CA ALA A 143 11.68 16.90 -5.92
C ALA A 143 10.88 15.65 -6.36
N ASP A 144 10.65 15.52 -7.67
CA ASP A 144 9.80 14.47 -8.26
C ASP A 144 10.41 13.06 -8.18
N ASP A 145 11.73 12.94 -8.00
CA ASP A 145 12.47 11.67 -7.91
C ASP A 145 12.67 11.19 -6.46
N TRP A 146 11.99 11.81 -5.50
CA TRP A 146 12.12 11.47 -4.08
C TRP A 146 11.10 10.43 -3.64
N ILE A 147 11.47 9.67 -2.60
CA ILE A 147 10.60 8.72 -1.92
C ILE A 147 10.37 9.24 -0.51
N ALA A 148 9.10 9.38 -0.10
CA ALA A 148 8.76 9.58 1.30
C ALA A 148 8.62 8.24 2.02
N ALA A 149 9.13 8.20 3.25
CA ALA A 149 8.98 7.07 4.16
C ALA A 149 8.73 7.59 5.58
N ASN A 150 8.15 6.74 6.42
CA ASN A 150 7.99 7.00 7.85
C ASN A 150 9.17 6.40 8.64
N HIS A 151 9.38 6.88 9.86
CA HIS A 151 10.40 6.30 10.76
C HIS A 151 10.03 4.85 11.13
N ALA A 152 11.03 4.01 11.40
CA ALA A 152 10.76 2.73 12.06
C ALA A 152 10.21 2.98 13.47
N CYS A 153 9.23 2.17 13.89
CA CYS A 153 8.85 2.15 15.29
C CYS A 153 9.94 1.39 16.06
N VAL A 154 10.60 2.09 16.98
CA VAL A 154 11.72 1.52 17.76
C VAL A 154 11.38 1.43 19.26
N CYS A 155 10.09 1.41 19.63
CA CYS A 155 9.69 1.35 21.03
C CYS A 155 10.11 0.05 21.75
N ASN A 156 10.20 -1.05 21.00
CA ASN A 156 10.44 -2.42 21.50
C ASN A 156 9.61 -2.79 22.75
N LEU A 157 8.29 -2.53 22.71
CA LEU A 157 7.42 -2.75 23.88
C LEU A 157 7.33 -4.21 24.32
N ASP A 158 7.51 -5.14 23.36
CA ASP A 158 7.48 -6.59 23.60
C ASP A 158 8.85 -7.16 24.04
N LYS A 159 9.88 -6.31 24.13
CA LYS A 159 11.25 -6.67 24.56
C LYS A 159 11.86 -7.79 23.71
N ASP A 160 11.71 -7.66 22.41
CA ASP A 160 12.26 -8.58 21.42
C ASP A 160 13.79 -8.67 21.56
N PRO A 161 14.37 -9.88 21.69
CA PRO A 161 15.82 -10.06 21.91
C PRO A 161 16.66 -9.76 20.67
N TRP A 162 16.04 -9.68 19.49
CA TRP A 162 16.72 -9.32 18.24
C TRP A 162 16.78 -7.80 18.03
N ALA A 163 16.00 -7.02 18.79
CA ALA A 163 15.99 -5.58 18.66
C ALA A 163 17.29 -4.97 19.23
N PRO A 164 17.89 -3.98 18.55
CA PRO A 164 19.03 -3.23 19.07
C PRO A 164 18.78 -2.61 20.45
N GLU A 165 19.84 -2.42 21.25
CA GLU A 165 19.74 -1.84 22.60
C GLU A 165 19.16 -0.42 22.63
N ASP A 166 19.34 0.34 21.54
CA ASP A 166 18.82 1.70 21.39
C ASP A 166 17.36 1.75 20.94
N TRP A 167 16.72 0.60 20.69
CA TRP A 167 15.28 0.53 20.45
C TRP A 167 14.53 0.65 21.77
N THR A 168 14.30 1.89 22.18
CA THR A 168 13.55 2.25 23.39
C THR A 168 12.39 3.19 23.07
N LYS A 169 11.44 3.28 24.00
CA LYS A 169 10.33 4.24 23.92
C LYS A 169 10.84 5.67 23.82
N GLU A 170 11.94 6.01 24.48
CA GLU A 170 12.52 7.35 24.51
C GLU A 170 13.13 7.74 23.15
N ASN A 171 13.61 6.76 22.39
CA ASN A 171 14.22 6.97 21.07
C ASN A 171 13.23 6.87 19.90
N CYS A 172 11.97 6.53 20.16
CA CYS A 172 10.99 6.32 19.09
C CYS A 172 10.36 7.63 18.60
N ALA A 173 10.31 7.81 17.28
CA ALA A 173 9.71 8.98 16.64
C ALA A 173 8.19 9.11 16.86
N TYR A 174 7.54 8.08 17.42
CA TYR A 174 6.08 8.01 17.61
C TYR A 174 5.64 8.17 19.06
N THR A 175 6.57 8.43 19.98
CA THR A 175 6.33 8.47 21.43
C THR A 175 6.76 9.79 22.07
N ALA A 176 7.40 10.67 21.30
CA ALA A 176 7.71 12.04 21.69
C ALA A 176 6.45 12.92 21.75
#